data_AF-A0A9P4N7E8-F1
#
_entry.id   AF-A0A9P4N7E8-F1
#
_cell.length_a   1.000
_cell.length_b   1.000
_cell.length_c   1.000
_cell.angle_alpha   90.00
_cell.angle_beta   90.00
_cell.angle_gamma   90.00
#
_symmetry.space_group_name_H-M   'P 1'
#
loop_
_entity.id
_entity.type
_entity.pdbx_description
1 polymer ?
#
loop_
_entity_poly.entity_id
_entity_poly.type
_entity_poly.pdbx_seq_one_letter_code
_entity_poly.pdbx_strand_id
1 'polypeptide(L)' 'MFFSRFNVHFSLVASRARHDEMLAFATVHDVKPRVEQFELSEKGIEEAVGKPKGNKMRYRVMLITK' A
#
# COMPACT_ATOMS: atom_id res chain seq x y z
N MET A 1 17.56 28.68 -2.66
CA MET A 1 16.45 28.30 -1.75
C MET A 1 16.10 29.49 -0.84
N PHE A 2 15.83 30.68 -1.41
CA PHE A 2 15.48 31.89 -0.63
C PHE A 2 14.22 32.60 -1.18
N PHE A 3 13.74 32.23 -2.38
CA PHE A 3 12.55 32.82 -3.02
C PHE A 3 11.62 31.79 -3.70
N SER A 4 11.57 30.52 -3.26
CA SER A 4 10.57 29.58 -3.81
C SER A 4 9.24 29.68 -3.04
N ARG A 5 8.22 30.27 -3.67
CA ARG A 5 6.85 30.38 -3.12
C ARG A 5 6.14 29.03 -3.03
N PHE A 6 6.48 28.11 -3.94
CA PHE A 6 6.07 26.70 -3.95
C PHE A 6 7.26 25.84 -4.37
N ASN A 7 7.41 24.66 -3.76
CA ASN A 7 8.42 23.68 -4.12
C ASN A 7 7.72 22.39 -4.54
N VAL A 8 8.10 21.87 -5.69
CA VAL A 8 7.62 20.58 -6.19
C VAL A 8 8.77 19.59 -6.06
N HIS A 9 8.52 18.51 -5.32
CA HIS A 9 9.49 17.44 -5.11
C HIS A 9 8.89 16.12 -5.59
N PHE A 10 9.73 15.24 -6.11
CA PHE A 10 9.38 13.85 -6.37
C PHE A 10 10.00 12.97 -5.29
N SER A 11 9.26 11.95 -4.85
CA SER A 11 9.74 10.98 -3.87
C SER A 11 9.55 9.57 -4.42
N LEU A 12 10.56 8.74 -4.21
CA LEU A 12 10.50 7.30 -4.40
C LEU A 12 10.13 6.60 -3.08
N VAL A 13 10.27 5.28 -3.06
CA VAL A 13 10.18 4.46 -1.86
C VAL A 13 11.27 4.87 -0.86
N ALA A 14 10.90 4.98 0.42
CA ALA A 14 11.81 5.41 1.48
C ALA A 14 12.88 4.36 1.83
N SER A 15 13.86 4.72 2.66
CA SER A 15 14.84 3.75 3.19
C SER A 15 14.18 2.76 4.17
N ARG A 16 14.85 1.64 4.48
CA ARG A 16 14.35 0.64 5.43
C ARG A 16 14.06 1.23 6.82
N ALA A 17 14.99 2.04 7.33
CA ALA A 17 14.82 2.72 8.62
C ALA A 17 13.55 3.59 8.68
N ARG A 18 13.20 4.28 7.57
CA ARG A 18 11.96 5.06 7.49
C ARG A 18 10.71 4.20 7.45
N HIS A 19 10.79 2.99 6.90
CA HIS A 19 9.68 2.04 6.98
C HIS A 19 9.48 1.55 8.42
N ASP A 20 10.56 1.29 9.16
CA ASP A 20 10.48 0.88 10.57
C ASP A 20 9.82 1.97 11.44
N GLU A 21 10.22 3.24 11.25
CA GLU A 21 9.57 4.40 11.88
C GLU A 21 8.07 4.49 11.54
N MET A 22 7.73 4.30 10.26
CA MET A 22 6.34 4.33 9.78
C MET A 22 5.49 3.19 10.37
N LEU A 23 6.04 1.98 10.49
CA LEU A 23 5.37 0.85 11.12
C LEU A 23 5.16 1.06 12.62
N ALA A 24 6.16 1.61 13.32
CA ALA A 24 6.05 1.97 14.72
C ALA A 24 4.94 3.00 14.94
N PHE A 25 4.90 4.04 14.11
CA PHE A 25 3.82 5.04 14.12
C PHE A 25 2.44 4.40 13.85
N ALA A 26 2.33 3.57 12.82
CA ALA A 26 1.07 2.93 12.45
C ALA A 26 0.50 2.04 13.56
N THR A 27 1.39 1.39 14.33
CA THR A 27 1.01 0.54 15.48
C THR A 27 0.41 1.37 16.62
N VAL A 28 0.98 2.54 16.92
CA VAL A 28 0.50 3.42 18.00
C VAL A 28 -0.84 4.10 17.66
N HIS A 29 -1.07 4.40 16.38
CA HIS A 29 -2.22 5.20 15.93
C HIS A 29 -3.32 4.39 15.23
N ASP A 30 -3.26 3.06 15.28
CA ASP A 30 -4.19 2.14 14.62
C ASP A 30 -4.40 2.41 13.12
N VAL A 31 -3.32 2.80 12.43
CA VAL A 31 -3.38 3.08 10.99
C VAL A 31 -3.39 1.76 10.22
N LYS A 32 -4.57 1.37 9.75
CA LYS A 32 -4.79 0.12 8.99
C LYS A 32 -5.16 0.40 7.54
N PRO A 33 -4.56 -0.31 6.57
CA PRO A 33 -5.00 -0.23 5.18
C PRO A 33 -6.38 -0.91 5.03
N ARG A 34 -7.20 -0.38 4.13
CA ARG A 34 -8.41 -1.08 3.69
C ARG A 34 -8.01 -2.17 2.70
N VAL A 35 -8.18 -3.43 3.10
CA VAL A 35 -7.74 -4.61 2.34
C VAL A 35 -8.92 -5.47 1.88
N GLU A 36 -8.79 -6.00 0.68
CA GLU A 36 -9.64 -7.06 0.14
C GLU A 36 -8.83 -8.35 0.12
N GLN A 37 -9.31 -9.36 0.85
CA GLN A 37 -8.57 -10.60 1.10
C GLN A 37 -8.94 -11.66 0.07
N PHE A 38 -7.94 -12.36 -0.45
CA PHE A 38 -8.09 -13.47 -1.39
C PHE A 38 -7.23 -14.64 -0.91
N GLU A 39 -7.70 -15.84 -1.21
CA GLU A 39 -6.95 -17.06 -0.90
C GLU A 39 -5.72 -17.17 -1.81
N LEU A 40 -4.58 -17.61 -1.27
CA LEU A 40 -3.38 -17.92 -2.04
C LEU A 40 -3.56 -19.24 -2.82
N SER A 41 -4.42 -19.21 -3.83
CA SER A 41 -4.66 -20.30 -4.78
C SER A 41 -4.54 -19.78 -6.21
N GLU A 42 -4.43 -20.66 -7.21
CA GLU A 42 -4.37 -20.25 -8.62
C GLU A 42 -5.57 -19.36 -8.99
N LYS A 43 -6.78 -19.78 -8.62
CA LYS A 43 -8.02 -19.00 -8.82
C LYS A 43 -7.99 -17.67 -8.05
N GLY A 44 -7.53 -17.68 -6.80
CA GLY A 44 -7.44 -16.46 -5.99
C GLY A 44 -6.44 -15.45 -6.55
N ILE A 45 -5.35 -15.90 -7.15
CA ILE A 45 -4.37 -15.06 -7.84
C ILE A 45 -4.98 -14.46 -9.12
N GLU A 46 -5.70 -15.24 -9.92
CA GLU A 46 -6.37 -14.75 -11.12
C GLU A 46 -7.37 -13.62 -10.79
N GLU A 47 -8.18 -13.80 -9.74
CA GLU A 47 -9.12 -12.78 -9.28
C GLU A 47 -8.42 -11.55 -8.70
N ALA A 48 -7.36 -11.77 -7.90
CA ALA A 48 -6.54 -10.73 -7.27
C ALA A 48 -5.86 -9.83 -8.30
N VAL A 49 -5.45 -10.37 -9.45
CA VAL A 49 -4.84 -9.62 -10.56
C VAL A 49 -5.89 -9.04 -11.51
N GLY A 50 -7.02 -9.73 -11.71
CA GLY A 50 -8.09 -9.29 -12.61
C GLY A 50 -8.86 -8.08 -12.11
N LYS A 51 -9.20 -8.02 -10.82
CA LYS A 51 -9.98 -6.92 -10.22
C LYS A 51 -9.29 -5.54 -10.27
N PRO A 52 -7.98 -5.39 -9.99
CA PRO A 52 -7.26 -4.13 -10.16
C PRO A 52 -7.33 -3.61 -11.60
N LYS A 53 -7.17 -4.50 -12.60
CA LYS A 53 -7.25 -4.11 -14.02
C LYS A 53 -8.62 -3.54 -14.40
N GLY A 54 -9.68 -4.05 -13.79
CA GLY A 54 -11.05 -3.56 -13.97
C GLY A 54 -11.42 -2.34 -13.12
N ASN A 55 -10.50 -1.82 -12.29
CA ASN A 55 -10.76 -0.76 -11.31
C ASN A 55 -11.92 -1.08 -10.34
N LYS A 56 -12.15 -2.37 -10.06
CA LYS A 56 -13.27 -2.83 -9.21
C LYS A 56 -12.84 -3.14 -7.77
N MET A 57 -11.59 -2.88 -7.41
CA MET A 57 -11.04 -3.23 -6.10
C MET A 57 -11.12 -2.07 -5.09
N ARG A 58 -11.21 -2.41 -3.81
CA ARG A 58 -11.14 -1.42 -2.72
C ARG A 58 -9.69 -1.21 -2.27
N TYR A 59 -8.97 -0.35 -2.99
CA TYR A 59 -7.61 0.16 -2.68
C TYR A 59 -6.46 -0.86 -2.69
N ARG A 60 -6.56 -1.98 -1.96
CA ARG A 60 -5.45 -2.93 -1.83
C ARG A 60 -5.95 -4.38 -1.75
N VAL A 61 -5.30 -5.24 -2.52
CA VAL A 61 -5.51 -6.69 -2.54
C VAL A 61 -4.47 -7.36 -1.64
N MET A 62 -4.90 -8.32 -0.82
CA MET A 62 -4.03 -9.10 0.06
C MET A 62 -4.27 -10.59 -0.16
N LEU A 63 -3.20 -11.32 -0.49
CA LEU A 63 -3.23 -12.78 -0.57
C LEU A 63 -2.95 -13.36 0.81
N ILE A 64 -3.78 -14.28 1.26
CA ILE A 64 -3.65 -14.94 2.56
C ILE A 64 -3.51 -16.44 2.33
N THR A 65 -2.50 -17.03 2.97
CA THR A 65 -2.40 -18.50 3.08
C THR A 65 -3.38 -18.94 4.16
N LYS A 66 -4.28 -19.84 3.80
CA LYS A 66 -5.18 -20.49 4.76
C LYS A 66 -4.50 -21.70 5.38
#